data_AF-A0A4Y9A917-F1
#
_entry.id   AF-A0A4Y9A917-F1
#
_cell.length_a   1.000
_cell.length_b   1.000
_cell.length_c   1.000
_cell.angle_alpha   90.00
_cell.angle_beta   90.00
_cell.angle_gamma   90.00
#
_symmetry.space_group_name_H-M   'P 1'
#
loop_
_entity.id
_entity.type
_entity.pdbx_description
1 polymer ?
#
loop_
_entity_poly.entity_id
_entity_poly.type
_entity_poly.pdbx_seq_one_letter_code
_entity_poly.pdbx_strand_id
1 'polypeptide(L)'
;MTMFYIALSNVNQNIERVAMRVKNGGHHIPTKDILRRDKTSFKHLYEYAPIIDNLILIDNSKDDGEIILEINDDKISFKANRLPNWALPLLKQFQKN
;
A
#
# COMPACT_ATOMS: atom_id res chain seq x y z
N MET A 1 7.82 -6.43 -15.48
CA MET A 1 7.33 -6.95 -14.20
C MET A 1 6.17 -6.09 -13.74
N THR A 2 5.07 -6.71 -13.34
CA THR A 2 3.90 -6.01 -12.78
C THR A 2 3.83 -6.24 -11.28
N MET A 3 3.73 -5.17 -10.49
CA MET A 3 3.57 -5.22 -9.03
C MET A 3 2.21 -4.65 -8.62
N PHE A 4 1.47 -5.43 -7.83
CA PHE A 4 0.30 -4.95 -7.10
C PHE A 4 0.72 -4.65 -5.66
N TYR A 5 0.56 -3.40 -5.24
CA TYR A 5 0.82 -3.00 -3.87
C TYR A 5 -0.50 -2.64 -3.17
N ILE A 6 -0.87 -3.45 -2.18
CA ILE A 6 -2.09 -3.27 -1.40
C ILE A 6 -1.74 -2.73 -0.02
N ALA A 7 -2.37 -1.62 0.37
CA ALA A 7 -2.13 -1.00 1.67
C ALA A 7 -3.40 -0.52 2.36
N LEU A 8 -3.24 -0.21 3.64
CA LEU A 8 -4.25 0.41 4.48
C LEU A 8 -3.79 1.83 4.84
N SER A 9 -4.73 2.75 4.96
CA SER A 9 -4.49 4.12 5.39
C SER A 9 -4.18 4.21 6.88
N ASN A 10 -4.54 3.17 7.65
CA ASN A 10 -4.28 3.11 9.08
C ASN A 10 -3.84 1.70 9.50
N VAL A 11 -2.63 1.60 10.07
CA VAL A 11 -2.07 0.34 10.59
C VAL A 11 -2.94 -0.30 11.68
N ASN A 12 -3.74 0.48 12.41
CA ASN A 12 -4.68 -0.04 13.41
C ASN A 12 -5.70 -1.00 12.79
N GLN A 13 -6.12 -0.76 11.54
CA GLN A 13 -7.00 -1.69 10.83
C GLN A 13 -6.31 -3.05 10.61
N ASN A 14 -5.00 -3.08 10.36
CA ASN A 14 -4.25 -4.34 10.27
C ASN A 14 -4.19 -5.05 11.63
N ILE A 15 -3.94 -4.30 12.69
CA ILE A 15 -3.90 -4.82 14.07
C ILE A 15 -5.26 -5.45 14.44
N GLU A 16 -6.36 -4.75 14.15
CA GLU A 16 -7.72 -5.24 14.38
C GLU A 16 -8.04 -6.49 13.57
N ARG A 17 -7.68 -6.51 12.26
CA ARG A 17 -7.84 -7.68 11.40
C ARG A 17 -7.06 -8.90 11.93
N VAL A 18 -5.83 -8.70 12.41
CA VAL A 18 -5.04 -9.77 13.05
C VAL A 18 -5.69 -10.24 14.35
N ALA A 19 -6.16 -9.32 15.21
CA ALA A 19 -6.83 -9.67 16.45
C ALA A 19 -8.11 -10.49 16.20
N MET A 20 -8.91 -10.09 15.22
CA MET A 20 -10.12 -10.81 14.81
C MET A 20 -9.77 -12.21 14.28
N ARG A 21 -8.73 -12.34 13.44
CA ARG A 21 -8.25 -13.63 12.96
C ARG A 21 -7.82 -14.56 14.10
N VAL A 22 -7.10 -14.02 15.09
CA VAL A 22 -6.66 -14.79 16.27
C VAL A 22 -7.85 -15.25 17.09
N LYS A 23 -8.85 -14.39 17.30
CA LYS A 23 -10.11 -14.76 17.97
C LYS A 23 -10.81 -15.93 17.26
N ASN A 24 -10.68 -16.01 15.93
CA ASN A 24 -11.24 -17.07 15.10
C ASN A 24 -10.28 -18.28 14.91
N GLY A 25 -9.24 -18.41 15.75
CA GLY A 25 -8.34 -19.57 15.76
C GLY A 25 -7.14 -19.50 14.81
N GLY A 26 -6.87 -18.35 14.17
CA GLY A 26 -5.70 -18.18 13.30
C GLY A 26 -4.41 -17.78 14.03
N HIS A 27 -3.31 -17.70 13.27
CA HIS A 27 -1.98 -17.41 13.83
C HIS A 27 -1.85 -15.98 14.39
N HIS A 28 -1.19 -15.84 15.54
CA HIS A 28 -0.89 -14.55 16.14
C HIS A 28 0.33 -13.90 15.50
N ILE A 29 0.27 -12.60 15.24
CA ILE A 29 1.42 -11.79 14.85
C ILE A 29 1.59 -10.70 15.91
N PRO A 30 2.78 -10.55 16.51
CA PRO A 30 3.02 -9.49 17.49
C PRO A 30 2.78 -8.10 16.89
N THR A 31 2.08 -7.23 17.63
CA THR A 31 1.79 -5.85 17.20
C THR A 31 3.05 -5.08 16.80
N LYS A 32 4.16 -5.29 17.52
CA LYS A 32 5.46 -4.68 17.19
C LYS A 32 5.95 -5.03 15.79
N ASP A 33 5.69 -6.26 15.32
CA ASP A 33 6.08 -6.70 13.99
C ASP A 33 5.16 -6.12 12.92
N ILE A 34 3.86 -5.98 13.20
CA ILE A 34 2.91 -5.29 12.32
C ILE A 34 3.36 -3.84 12.10
N LEU A 35 3.62 -3.10 13.19
CA LEU A 35 4.06 -1.70 13.14
C LEU A 35 5.40 -1.52 12.43
N ARG A 36 6.35 -2.42 12.67
CA ARG A 36 7.65 -2.39 12.00
C ARG A 36 7.49 -2.65 10.50
N ARG A 37 6.72 -3.68 10.13
CA ARG A 37 6.50 -4.08 8.73
C ARG A 37 5.78 -3.01 7.94
N ASP A 38 4.78 -2.35 8.52
CA ASP A 38 4.05 -1.23 7.91
C ASP A 38 5.01 -0.14 7.41
N LYS A 39 5.89 0.35 8.30
CA LYS A 39 6.90 1.36 7.97
C LYS A 39 7.91 0.88 6.93
N THR A 40 8.46 -0.32 7.10
CA THR A 40 9.46 -0.84 6.16
C THR A 40 8.86 -1.11 4.78
N SER A 41 7.60 -1.54 4.71
CA SER A 41 6.92 -1.83 3.46
C SER A 41 6.75 -0.56 2.63
N PHE A 42 6.27 0.53 3.24
CA PHE A 42 6.17 1.82 2.55
C PHE A 42 7.53 2.36 2.13
N LYS A 43 8.55 2.24 3.00
CA LYS A 43 9.92 2.62 2.62
C LYS A 43 10.37 1.90 1.34
N HIS A 44 10.22 0.59 1.30
CA HIS A 44 10.63 -0.21 0.13
C HIS A 44 9.80 0.12 -1.11
N LEU A 45 8.50 0.38 -0.95
CA LEU A 45 7.65 0.83 -2.05
C LEU A 45 8.23 2.09 -2.71
N TYR A 46 8.55 3.12 -1.92
CA TYR A 46 9.07 4.39 -2.46
C TYR A 46 10.47 4.24 -3.05
N GLU A 47 11.31 3.40 -2.44
CA GLU A 47 12.69 3.15 -2.87
C GLU A 47 12.74 2.39 -4.20
N TYR A 48 11.88 1.38 -4.37
CA TYR A 48 11.93 0.47 -5.52
C TYR A 48 10.88 0.74 -6.60
N ALA A 49 9.93 1.66 -6.40
CA ALA A 49 8.96 2.00 -7.44
C ALA A 49 9.59 2.36 -8.81
N PRO A 50 10.73 3.08 -8.90
CA PRO A 50 11.34 3.44 -10.20
C PRO A 50 11.90 2.28 -11.02
N ILE A 51 12.02 1.07 -10.45
CA ILE A 51 12.52 -0.11 -11.18
C ILE A 51 11.40 -1.09 -11.56
N ILE A 52 10.14 -0.67 -11.44
CA ILE A 52 8.97 -1.49 -11.70
C ILE A 52 8.29 -0.99 -12.96
N ASP A 53 8.20 -1.86 -13.98
CA ASP A 53 7.59 -1.51 -15.27
C ASP A 53 6.11 -1.12 -15.13
N ASN A 54 5.33 -1.89 -14.36
CA ASN A 54 3.91 -1.62 -14.10
C ASN A 54 3.61 -1.72 -12.61
N LEU A 55 3.27 -0.59 -11.98
CA LEU A 55 2.93 -0.49 -10.56
C LEU A 55 1.45 -0.12 -10.39
N ILE A 56 0.70 -0.98 -9.71
CA ILE A 56 -0.72 -0.80 -9.41
C ILE A 56 -0.87 -0.67 -7.89
N LEU A 57 -1.34 0.49 -7.44
CA LEU A 57 -1.61 0.76 -6.02
C LEU A 57 -3.08 0.56 -5.71
N ILE A 58 -3.36 -0.24 -4.68
CA ILE A 58 -4.70 -0.56 -4.21
C ILE A 58 -4.84 -0.12 -2.75
N ASP A 59 -5.83 0.74 -2.48
CA ASP A 59 -6.23 1.09 -1.12
C ASP A 59 -7.30 0.11 -0.64
N ASN A 60 -7.01 -0.62 0.44
CA ASN A 60 -7.91 -1.61 1.05
C ASN A 60 -8.46 -1.14 2.41
N SER A 61 -8.47 0.18 2.63
CA SER A 61 -8.95 0.80 3.87
C SER A 61 -10.47 0.73 4.04
N LYS A 62 -11.20 0.58 2.94
CA LYS A 62 -12.65 0.37 2.91
C LYS A 62 -12.97 -1.08 2.55
N ASP A 63 -14.25 -1.40 2.52
CA ASP A 63 -14.73 -2.77 2.28
C ASP A 63 -14.41 -3.26 0.86
N ASP A 64 -14.45 -2.37 -0.13
CA ASP A 64 -14.01 -2.64 -1.50
C ASP A 64 -12.60 -2.09 -1.70
N GLY A 65 -11.65 -2.94 -2.12
CA GLY A 65 -10.31 -2.50 -2.50
C GLY A 65 -10.38 -1.61 -3.74
N GLU A 66 -9.89 -0.38 -3.63
CA GLU A 66 -9.94 0.61 -4.71
C GLU A 66 -8.56 0.73 -5.37
N ILE A 67 -8.48 0.60 -6.70
CA ILE A 67 -7.27 1.03 -7.43
C ILE A 67 -7.22 2.55 -7.33
N ILE A 68 -6.09 3.08 -6.86
CA ILE A 68 -5.93 4.51 -6.59
C ILE A 68 -4.90 5.18 -7.49
N LEU A 69 -3.90 4.43 -7.97
CA LEU A 69 -2.82 4.94 -8.82
C LEU A 69 -2.26 3.78 -9.65
N GLU A 70 -2.05 4.03 -10.95
CA GLU A 70 -1.29 3.14 -11.82
C GLU A 70 -0.14 3.92 -12.46
N ILE A 71 1.03 3.30 -12.50
CA ILE A 71 2.24 3.82 -13.13
C ILE A 71 2.73 2.74 -14.10
N ASN A 72 2.83 3.09 -15.39
CA ASN A 72 3.32 2.22 -16.45
C ASN A 72 4.46 2.94 -17.18
N ASP A 73 5.63 2.28 -17.30
CA ASP A 73 6.83 2.82 -17.95
C ASP A 73 7.15 4.26 -17.47
N ASP A 74 7.28 4.42 -16.15
CA ASP A 74 7.53 5.69 -15.44
C ASP A 74 6.45 6.78 -15.62
N LYS A 75 5.30 6.46 -16.22
CA LYS A 75 4.21 7.41 -16.45
C LYS A 75 2.98 7.03 -15.65
N ILE A 76 2.36 8.03 -15.03
CA ILE A 76 1.06 7.86 -14.37
C ILE A 76 0.00 7.62 -15.45
N SER A 77 -0.53 6.41 -15.50
CA SER A 77 -1.58 5.99 -16.45
C SER A 77 -2.99 6.13 -15.85
N PHE A 78 -3.11 6.01 -14.53
CA PHE A 78 -4.36 6.22 -13.81
C PHE A 78 -4.12 6.89 -12.45
N LYS A 79 -5.06 7.74 -12.04
CA LYS A 79 -5.08 8.37 -10.71
C LYS A 79 -6.52 8.61 -10.27
N ALA A 80 -6.89 8.09 -9.11
CA ALA A 80 -8.19 8.36 -8.51
C ALA A 80 -8.33 9.83 -8.06
N ASN A 81 -9.58 10.30 -7.93
CA ASN A 81 -9.88 11.66 -7.47
C ASN A 81 -9.43 11.93 -6.03
N ARG A 82 -9.45 10.90 -5.18
CA ARG A 82 -8.98 10.96 -3.79
C ARG A 82 -7.87 9.95 -3.62
N LEU A 83 -6.74 10.41 -3.12
CA LEU A 83 -5.59 9.57 -2.82
C LEU A 83 -5.38 9.54 -1.31
N PRO A 84 -5.13 8.36 -0.73
CA PRO A 84 -4.69 8.28 0.65
C PRO A 84 -3.28 8.88 0.79
N ASN A 85 -2.97 9.39 1.98
CA ASN A 85 -1.72 10.12 2.23
C ASN A 85 -0.46 9.29 1.91
N TRP A 86 -0.52 7.97 2.06
CA TRP A 86 0.59 7.08 1.77
C TRP A 86 0.93 6.98 0.28
N ALA A 87 0.00 7.31 -0.63
CA ALA A 87 0.26 7.30 -2.07
C ALA A 87 0.89 8.61 -2.57
N LEU A 88 0.81 9.69 -1.79
CA LEU A 88 1.29 11.01 -2.19
C LEU A 88 2.80 11.10 -2.46
N PRO A 89 3.68 10.41 -1.71
CA PRO A 89 5.11 10.38 -2.03
C PRO A 89 5.39 9.83 -3.43
N LEU A 90 4.74 8.72 -3.81
CA LEU A 90 4.87 8.15 -5.16
C LEU A 90 4.31 9.09 -6.21
N LEU A 91 3.12 9.65 -6.01
CA LEU A 91 2.55 10.62 -6.96
C LEU A 91 3.55 11.76 -7.24
N LYS A 92 4.14 12.33 -6.20
CA LYS A 92 5.13 13.42 -6.34
C LYS A 92 6.40 12.98 -7.05
N GLN A 93 6.83 11.74 -6.85
CA GLN A 93 8.03 11.17 -7.49
C GLN A 93 7.84 11.07 -9.01
N PHE A 94 6.69 10.57 -9.46
CA PHE A 94 6.40 10.33 -10.88
C PHE A 94 5.75 11.52 -11.61
N GLN A 95 5.34 12.58 -10.88
CA GLN A 95 4.91 13.85 -11.50
C GLN A 95 6.06 14.80 -11.86
N LYS A 96 7.27 14.56 -11.32
CA LYS A 96 8.44 15.42 -11.51
C LYS A 96 9.35 14.96 -12.66
N ASN A 97 9.08 13.80 -13.23
CA ASN A 97 9.83 13.20 -14.34
C ASN A 97 9.15 13.51 -15.68
#